data_AF-A0A943GLJ1-F1
#
_entry.id   AF-A0A943GLJ1-F1
#
_cell.length_a   1.000
_cell.length_b   1.000
_cell.length_c   1.000
_cell.angle_alpha   90.00
_cell.angle_beta   90.00
_cell.angle_gamma   90.00
#
_symmetry.space_group_name_H-M   'P 1'
#
loop_
_entity.id
_entity.type
_entity.pdbx_description
1 polymer ?
#
loop_
_entity_poly.entity_id
_entity_poly.type
_entity_poly.pdbx_seq_one_letter_code
_entity_poly.pdbx_strand_id
1 'polypeptide(L)'
;IANITDSAVFGYKYFDCENIDHFAVTTRGYADGVIEIRTKWNGEALGRVQLHYTNIWNRYEADAKIPDGVQAIYLTYRGQGTAQLKSFELISKE
;
A
#
# COMPACT_ATOMS: atom_id res chain seq x y z
N ILE A 1 6.10 -0.65 -10.23
CA ILE A 1 6.55 0.76 -10.09
C ILE A 1 7.93 0.76 -9.44
N ALA A 2 8.87 1.56 -9.93
CA ALA A 2 10.22 1.67 -9.38
C ALA A 2 10.53 3.12 -8.98
N ASN A 3 11.67 3.33 -8.30
CA ASN A 3 12.12 4.63 -7.81
C ASN A 3 11.11 5.34 -6.89
N ILE A 4 10.44 4.57 -6.01
CA ILE A 4 9.50 5.09 -5.03
C ILE A 4 10.30 5.71 -3.90
N THR A 5 10.20 7.04 -3.73
CA THR A 5 10.87 7.81 -2.69
C THR A 5 9.85 8.49 -1.79
N ASP A 6 10.29 9.06 -0.66
CA ASP A 6 9.42 9.73 0.29
C ASP A 6 8.40 10.66 -0.40
N SER A 7 7.16 10.64 0.09
CA SER A 7 6.01 11.37 -0.43
C SER A 7 5.43 10.92 -1.77
N ALA A 8 6.02 9.94 -2.45
CA ALA A 8 5.45 9.42 -3.70
C ALA A 8 4.04 8.83 -3.46
N VAL A 9 3.09 9.21 -4.33
CA VAL A 9 1.69 8.76 -4.27
C VAL A 9 1.32 8.03 -5.56
N PHE A 10 0.74 6.84 -5.43
CA PHE A 10 0.23 6.04 -6.53
C PHE A 10 -1.27 5.85 -6.35
N GLY A 11 -2.06 6.27 -7.33
CA GLY A 11 -3.52 6.17 -7.30
C GLY A 11 -4.05 5.17 -8.32
N TYR A 12 -4.87 4.24 -7.86
CA TYR A 12 -5.63 3.31 -8.67
C TYR A 12 -7.12 3.52 -8.38
N LYS A 13 -8.00 3.45 -9.37
CA LYS A 13 -9.43 3.78 -9.20
C LYS A 13 -10.31 2.63 -9.62
N TYR A 14 -11.53 2.62 -9.09
CA TYR A 14 -12.62 1.73 -9.48
C TYR A 14 -12.45 0.27 -9.04
N PHE A 15 -11.97 0.05 -7.80
CA PHE A 15 -12.04 -1.27 -7.18
C PHE A 15 -13.41 -1.44 -6.56
N ASP A 16 -14.09 -2.52 -6.91
CA ASP A 16 -15.26 -2.96 -6.19
C ASP A 16 -14.80 -3.69 -4.93
N CYS A 17 -14.96 -3.04 -3.78
CA CYS A 17 -14.49 -3.56 -2.49
C CYS A 17 -15.67 -4.16 -1.72
N GLU A 18 -15.49 -5.40 -1.26
CA GLU A 18 -16.45 -6.10 -0.40
C GLU A 18 -15.70 -6.76 0.77
N ASN A 19 -16.01 -6.33 1.99
CA ASN A 19 -15.47 -6.88 3.24
C ASN A 19 -13.93 -6.89 3.33
N ILE A 20 -13.26 -5.89 2.76
CA ILE A 20 -11.79 -5.79 2.81
C ILE A 20 -11.33 -5.35 4.20
N ASP A 21 -10.52 -6.19 4.85
CA ASP A 21 -9.97 -5.92 6.18
C ASP A 21 -8.44 -5.97 6.25
N HIS A 22 -7.77 -6.56 5.26
CA HIS A 22 -6.31 -6.58 5.15
C HIS A 22 -5.83 -6.06 3.78
N PHE A 23 -4.58 -5.58 3.77
CA PHE A 23 -3.91 -5.11 2.57
C PHE A 23 -2.48 -5.63 2.53
N ALA A 24 -2.06 -6.13 1.38
CA ALA A 24 -0.69 -6.56 1.18
C ALA A 24 0.01 -5.82 0.04
N VAL A 25 1.32 -5.68 0.16
CA VAL A 25 2.21 -5.17 -0.88
C VAL A 25 3.37 -6.12 -1.06
N THR A 26 3.74 -6.37 -2.32
CA THR A 26 4.99 -7.05 -2.64
C THR A 26 6.01 -6.02 -3.10
N THR A 27 7.05 -5.82 -2.30
CA THR A 27 8.07 -4.79 -2.55
C THR A 27 9.49 -5.35 -2.45
N ARG A 28 10.44 -4.58 -2.96
CA ARG A 28 11.88 -4.73 -2.69
C ARG A 28 12.54 -3.36 -2.67
N GLY A 29 13.74 -3.26 -2.13
CA GLY A 29 14.57 -2.07 -2.22
C GLY A 29 15.31 -1.75 -0.92
N TYR A 30 16.19 -0.77 -1.04
CA TYR A 30 16.86 -0.13 0.09
C TYR A 30 15.93 0.93 0.67
N ALA A 31 14.81 0.48 1.25
CA ALA A 31 13.76 1.33 1.79
C ALA A 31 13.45 0.91 3.23
N ASP A 32 13.31 1.91 4.11
CA ASP A 32 12.81 1.73 5.46
C ASP A 32 11.75 2.80 5.75
N GLY A 33 10.52 2.35 5.99
CA GLY A 33 9.36 3.22 6.07
C GLY A 33 8.06 2.47 5.88
N VAL A 34 6.99 3.22 5.63
CA VAL A 34 5.63 2.68 5.52
C VAL A 34 4.99 3.03 4.18
N ILE A 35 4.15 2.13 3.68
CA ILE A 35 3.14 2.47 2.68
C ILE A 35 1.82 2.74 3.42
N GLU A 36 1.33 3.96 3.33
CA GLU A 36 0.00 4.36 3.82
C GLU A 36 -1.06 4.05 2.76
N ILE A 37 -2.14 3.39 3.15
CA ILE A 37 -3.28 3.05 2.30
C ILE A 37 -4.42 4.05 2.55
N ARG A 38 -4.93 4.71 1.51
CA ARG A 38 -5.99 5.71 1.59
C ARG A 38 -7.02 5.49 0.49
N THR A 39 -8.28 5.89 0.71
CA THR A 39 -9.30 5.92 -0.36
C THR A 39 -9.49 7.29 -1.02
N LYS A 40 -8.82 8.32 -0.49
CA LYS A 40 -8.73 9.67 -1.06
C LYS A 40 -7.27 10.11 -1.04
N TRP A 41 -6.84 10.85 -2.07
CA TRP A 41 -5.44 11.30 -2.20
C TRP A 41 -4.96 12.15 -1.01
N ASN A 42 -5.87 12.86 -0.34
CA ASN A 42 -5.64 13.65 0.87
C ASN A 42 -6.45 13.18 2.09
N GLY A 43 -7.05 11.98 2.03
CA GLY A 43 -7.85 11.42 3.13
C GLY A 43 -6.98 10.78 4.21
N GLU A 44 -7.59 10.31 5.29
CA GLU A 44 -6.89 9.58 6.34
C GLU A 44 -6.30 8.24 5.84
N ALA A 45 -5.20 7.81 6.47
CA ALA A 45 -4.63 6.49 6.23
C ALA A 45 -5.47 5.43 6.96
N LEU A 46 -6.02 4.48 6.20
CA LEU A 46 -6.84 3.37 6.69
C LEU A 46 -5.99 2.18 7.16
N GLY A 47 -4.73 2.14 6.74
CA GLY A 47 -3.76 1.12 7.10
C GLY A 47 -2.34 1.58 6.78
N ARG A 48 -1.35 0.90 7.36
CA ARG A 48 0.07 1.18 7.16
C ARG A 48 0.84 -0.13 7.08
N VAL A 49 1.44 -0.40 5.92
CA VAL A 49 2.31 -1.57 5.76
C VAL A 49 3.75 -1.16 5.97
N GLN A 50 4.38 -1.71 7.02
CA GLN A 50 5.80 -1.50 7.30
C GLN A 50 6.66 -2.24 6.27
N LEU A 51 7.59 -1.51 5.66
CA LEU A 51 8.61 -2.06 4.79
C LEU A 51 9.93 -2.18 5.55
N HIS A 52 10.74 -3.14 5.12
CA HIS A 52 12.10 -3.31 5.59
C HIS A 52 13.05 -3.43 4.41
N TYR A 53 14.30 -3.07 4.65
CA TYR A 53 15.37 -3.26 3.69
C TYR A 53 15.42 -4.70 3.19
N THR A 54 15.35 -4.87 1.86
CA THR A 54 15.54 -6.17 1.22
C THR A 54 15.93 -6.03 -0.25
N ASN A 55 16.79 -6.93 -0.74
CA ASN A 55 17.13 -7.05 -2.16
C ASN A 55 16.30 -8.12 -2.90
N ILE A 56 15.43 -8.85 -2.19
CA ILE A 56 14.49 -9.81 -2.76
C ILE A 56 13.06 -9.27 -2.68
N TRP A 57 12.15 -9.87 -3.45
CA TRP A 57 10.73 -9.52 -3.37
C TRP A 57 10.11 -10.15 -2.12
N ASN A 58 9.63 -9.30 -1.21
CA ASN A 58 8.93 -9.72 -0.01
C ASN A 58 7.50 -9.20 -0.01
N ARG A 59 6.58 -10.04 0.46
CA ARG A 59 5.18 -9.69 0.71
C ARG A 59 5.04 -9.23 2.15
N TYR A 60 4.49 -8.04 2.34
CA TYR A 60 4.18 -7.45 3.63
C TYR A 60 2.69 -7.18 3.70
N GLU A 61 2.09 -7.36 4.86
CA GLU A 61 0.65 -7.26 5.08
C GLU A 61 0.38 -6.43 6.34
N ALA A 62 -0.76 -5.74 6.35
CA ALA A 62 -1.27 -5.03 7.51
C ALA A 62 -2.79 -4.93 7.47
N ASP A 63 -3.38 -4.69 8.64
CA ASP A 63 -4.80 -4.34 8.77
C ASP A 63 -5.07 -3.05 7.99
N ALA A 64 -6.12 -3.08 7.16
CA ALA A 64 -6.60 -1.93 6.41
C ALA A 64 -8.08 -2.13 6.06
N LYS A 65 -8.97 -1.48 6.83
CA LYS A 65 -10.41 -1.55 6.58
C LYS A 65 -10.78 -0.61 5.44
N ILE A 66 -11.02 -1.18 4.26
CA ILE A 66 -11.47 -0.42 3.10
C ILE A 66 -13.00 -0.44 3.08
N PRO A 67 -13.69 0.72 3.02
CA PRO A 67 -15.15 0.75 2.97
C PRO A 67 -15.69 0.04 1.73
N ASP A 68 -16.83 -0.65 1.89
CA ASP A 68 -17.48 -1.35 0.79
C ASP A 68 -17.88 -0.41 -0.37
N GLY A 69 -18.04 -1.00 -1.54
CA GLY A 69 -18.42 -0.34 -2.80
C GLY A 69 -17.21 0.10 -3.63
N VAL A 70 -17.47 0.97 -4.62
CA VAL A 70 -16.44 1.40 -5.58
C VAL A 70 -15.48 2.39 -4.93
N GLN A 71 -14.25 1.95 -4.66
CA GLN A 71 -13.21 2.74 -4.03
C GLN A 71 -12.07 3.09 -5.01
N ALA A 72 -11.42 4.23 -4.74
CA ALA A 72 -10.06 4.46 -5.20
C ALA A 72 -9.09 4.00 -4.11
N ILE A 73 -7.88 3.58 -4.50
CA ILE A 73 -6.80 3.19 -3.60
C ILE A 73 -5.60 4.08 -3.91
N TYR A 74 -5.15 4.82 -2.89
CA TYR A 74 -3.96 5.63 -2.93
C TYR A 74 -2.92 5.07 -1.98
N LEU A 75 -1.74 4.79 -2.51
CA LEU A 75 -0.58 4.31 -1.76
C LEU A 75 0.41 5.46 -1.64
N THR A 76 0.70 5.89 -0.41
CA THR A 76 1.71 6.93 -0.14
C THR A 76 2.89 6.33 0.57
N TYR A 77 4.08 6.43 -0.01
CA TYR A 77 5.29 6.00 0.69
C TYR A 77 5.79 7.11 1.61
N ARG A 78 6.07 6.76 2.87
CA ARG A 78 6.66 7.61 3.90
C ARG A 78 7.88 6.92 4.47
N GLY A 79 9.08 7.44 4.20
CA GLY A 79 10.30 6.77 4.65
C GLY A 79 11.56 7.17 3.89
N GLN A 80 12.67 6.58 4.32
CA GLN A 80 13.99 6.83 3.74
C GLN A 80 14.33 5.77 2.69
N GLY A 81 15.11 6.19 1.70
CA GLY A 81 15.59 5.30 0.64
C GLY A 81 14.59 5.12 -0.51
N THR A 82 14.74 4.01 -1.23
CA THR A 82 14.05 3.78 -2.50
C THR A 82 13.43 2.40 -2.57
N ALA A 83 12.11 2.35 -2.72
CA ALA A 83 11.34 1.13 -2.89
C ALA A 83 11.00 0.87 -4.37
N GLN A 84 10.72 -0.40 -4.66
CA GLN A 84 10.04 -0.85 -5.87
C GLN A 84 8.81 -1.65 -5.45
N LEU A 85 7.68 -1.39 -6.09
CA LEU A 85 6.42 -2.08 -5.89
C LEU A 85 6.15 -3.00 -7.07
N LYS A 86 5.95 -4.29 -6.80
CA LYS A 86 5.55 -5.30 -7.80
C LYS A 86 4.04 -5.39 -7.92
N SER A 87 3.36 -5.55 -6.79
CA SER A 87 1.90 -5.71 -6.70
C SER A 87 1.38 -5.23 -5.35
N PHE A 88 0.09 -5.00 -5.29
CA PHE A 88 -0.67 -4.91 -4.05
C PHE A 88 -1.92 -5.79 -4.14
N GLU A 89 -2.47 -6.14 -2.99
CA GLU A 89 -3.62 -7.04 -2.86
C GLU A 89 -4.62 -6.45 -1.86
N LEU A 90 -5.90 -6.49 -2.22
CA LEU A 90 -7.02 -6.22 -1.33
C LEU A 90 -7.54 -7.58 -0.84
N ILE A 91 -7.62 -7.77 0.47
CA ILE A 91 -7.91 -9.07 1.07
C ILE A 91 -9.22 -8.96 1.84
N SER A 92 -10.22 -9.73 1.41
CA SER A 92 -11.50 -9.84 2.09
C SER A 92 -11.39 -10.74 3.31
N LYS A 93 -12.18 -10.44 4.32
CA LYS A 93 -12.43 -11.36 5.43
C LYS A 93 -13.18 -12.59 4.94
N GLU A 94 -12.79 -13.78 5.42
CA GLU A 94 -13.57 -15.02 5.26
C GLU A 94 -14.95 -14.94 5.93
#